data_AF-A0A351NFU7-F1
#
_entry.id   AF-A0A351NFU7-F1
#
_cell.length_a   1.000
_cell.length_b   1.000
_cell.length_c   1.000
_cell.angle_alpha   90.00
_cell.angle_beta   90.00
_cell.angle_gamma   90.00
#
_symmetry.space_group_name_H-M   'P 1'
#
loop_
_entity.id
_entity.type
_entity.pdbx_description
1 polymer ?
#
loop_
_entity_poly.entity_id
_entity_poly.type
_entity_poly.pdbx_seq_one_letter_code
_entity_poly.pdbx_strand_id
1 'polypeptide(L)'
;LSGGQQQRVAIARALVNQPQILLLDEPLAALDLKMRKDMQIELKEMHKKLGITFIYVTHDQEEALTLSDTIVVMNEGKIQQIGTPTDIYNEPQNSFVADFIGESNILNGKMLIDRKVEFAGHEFDCVDEGFGENVDVDVVIRPEDIYIMNRTEGAQFTAKVKSCTFKGVHYEMFVDTDTGYELMIQDYNAFAPESEVGLIIRPNDIQVMHKERSFNSFEAEIIDESHVALLGEEFECEPQTEFKPGDKVKARVDFDKVDLTDHQEDGKLWGEVHFLLYKGDHYHLTILTDEGDHIWVDTNDIWDKGDLVGINFAPKDIKLYKANE
;
A
#
# COMPACT_ATOMS: atom_id res chain seq x y z
N LEU A 1 -17.12 32.44 18.85
CA LEU A 1 -17.40 31.01 18.97
C LEU A 1 -16.07 30.28 18.71
N SER A 2 -15.66 29.34 19.56
CA SER A 2 -14.50 28.47 19.24
C SER A 2 -14.78 27.64 17.98
N GLY A 3 -13.75 27.02 17.39
CA GLY A 3 -13.93 26.14 16.21
C GLY A 3 -15.00 25.07 16.47
N GLY A 4 -14.92 24.37 17.60
CA GLY A 4 -15.94 23.38 17.99
C GLY A 4 -17.34 23.98 18.17
N GLN A 5 -17.46 25.20 18.69
CA GLN A 5 -18.75 25.89 18.80
C GLN A 5 -19.32 26.30 17.44
N GLN A 6 -18.47 26.75 16.51
CA GLN A 6 -18.90 27.06 15.14
C GLN A 6 -19.39 25.79 14.44
N GLN A 7 -18.69 24.66 14.63
CA GLN A 7 -19.06 23.38 14.05
C GLN A 7 -20.41 22.87 14.58
N ARG A 8 -20.65 22.97 15.89
CA ARG A 8 -21.94 22.64 16.49
C ARG A 8 -23.08 23.46 15.90
N VAL A 9 -22.87 24.76 15.69
CA VAL A 9 -23.88 25.63 15.06
C VAL A 9 -24.12 25.22 13.61
N ALA A 10 -23.07 24.86 12.86
CA ALA A 10 -23.19 24.41 11.48
C ALA A 10 -23.99 23.10 11.37
N ILE A 11 -23.69 22.11 12.22
CA ILE A 11 -24.42 20.83 12.28
C ILE A 11 -25.88 21.07 12.69
N ALA A 12 -26.11 21.87 13.75
CA ALA A 12 -27.47 22.21 14.18
C ALA A 12 -28.29 22.89 13.07
N ARG A 13 -27.65 23.78 12.28
CA ARG A 13 -28.27 24.43 11.12
C ARG A 13 -28.65 23.43 10.03
N ALA A 14 -27.86 22.38 9.81
CA ALA A 14 -28.21 21.33 8.86
C ALA A 14 -29.39 20.47 9.36
N LEU A 15 -29.41 20.18 10.66
CA LEU A 15 -30.40 19.30 11.29
C LEU A 15 -31.76 19.94 11.57
N VAL A 16 -31.84 21.27 11.68
CA VAL A 16 -33.12 21.97 11.97
C VAL A 16 -34.21 21.66 10.94
N ASN A 17 -33.81 21.36 9.71
CA ASN A 17 -34.72 21.00 8.62
C ASN A 17 -35.15 19.53 8.63
N GLN A 18 -34.72 18.73 9.61
CA GLN A 18 -34.98 17.30 9.72
C GLN A 18 -34.72 16.54 8.41
N PRO A 19 -33.50 16.65 7.83
CA PRO A 19 -33.20 16.03 6.56
C PRO A 19 -33.20 14.50 6.69
N GLN A 20 -33.52 13.81 5.59
CA GLN A 20 -33.38 12.35 5.52
C GLN A 20 -31.91 11.93 5.44
N ILE A 21 -31.06 12.77 4.85
CA ILE A 21 -29.63 12.54 4.64
C ILE A 21 -28.85 13.77 5.10
N LEU A 22 -27.81 13.56 5.91
CA LEU A 22 -26.83 14.57 6.29
C LEU A 22 -25.50 14.27 5.57
N LEU A 23 -25.01 15.24 4.80
CA LEU A 23 -23.72 15.18 4.13
C LEU A 23 -22.70 16.02 4.91
N LEU A 24 -21.56 15.43 5.23
CA LEU A 24 -20.48 16.06 5.99
C LEU A 24 -19.17 15.88 5.23
N ASP A 25 -18.55 16.99 4.85
CA ASP A 25 -17.29 17.03 4.13
C ASP A 25 -16.20 17.60 5.04
N GLU A 26 -15.28 16.73 5.46
CA GLU A 26 -14.19 17.00 6.42
C GLU A 26 -14.59 17.90 7.61
N PRO A 27 -15.71 17.62 8.30
CA PRO A 27 -16.30 18.56 9.24
C PRO A 27 -15.41 18.82 10.48
N LEU A 28 -14.40 17.99 10.74
CA LEU A 28 -13.56 18.08 11.93
C LEU A 28 -12.10 18.47 11.65
N ALA A 29 -11.71 18.64 10.38
CA ALA A 29 -10.32 18.89 9.99
C ALA A 29 -9.71 20.14 10.65
N ALA A 30 -10.51 21.20 10.83
CA ALA A 30 -10.07 22.46 11.42
C ALA A 30 -10.02 22.47 12.96
N LEU A 31 -10.37 21.36 13.63
CA LEU A 31 -10.40 21.28 15.09
C LEU A 31 -9.08 20.73 15.65
N ASP A 32 -8.70 21.17 16.84
CA ASP A 32 -7.62 20.53 17.60
C ASP A 32 -7.99 19.12 18.04
N LEU A 33 -6.99 18.28 18.36
CA LEU A 33 -7.17 16.87 18.68
C LEU A 33 -8.21 16.61 19.79
N LYS A 34 -8.23 17.45 20.85
CA LYS A 34 -9.16 17.25 21.97
C LYS A 34 -10.58 17.59 21.55
N MET A 35 -10.77 18.75 20.91
CA MET A 35 -12.08 19.13 20.39
C MET A 35 -12.59 18.17 19.32
N ARG A 36 -11.69 17.62 18.49
CA ARG A 36 -12.01 16.61 17.48
C ARG A 36 -12.60 15.37 18.14
N LYS A 37 -11.92 14.78 19.13
CA LYS A 37 -12.41 13.61 19.86
C LYS A 37 -13.75 13.86 20.55
N ASP A 38 -13.91 15.01 21.20
CA ASP A 38 -15.19 15.37 21.84
C ASP A 38 -16.32 15.47 20.80
N MET A 39 -16.05 16.09 19.64
CA MET A 39 -17.03 16.24 18.56
C MET A 39 -17.36 14.92 17.85
N GLN A 40 -16.40 14.01 17.70
CA GLN A 40 -16.63 12.65 17.15
C GLN A 40 -17.66 11.89 18.01
N ILE A 41 -17.47 11.90 19.34
CA ILE A 41 -18.39 11.25 20.28
C ILE A 41 -19.79 11.86 20.15
N GLU A 42 -19.89 13.19 20.14
CA GLU A 42 -21.18 13.88 19.99
C GLU A 42 -21.87 13.55 18.66
N LEU A 43 -21.14 13.51 17.54
CA LEU A 43 -21.69 13.12 16.23
C LEU A 43 -22.22 11.69 16.24
N LYS A 44 -21.49 10.75 16.85
CA LYS A 44 -21.91 9.34 16.97
C LYS A 44 -23.18 9.19 17.81
N GLU A 45 -23.26 9.88 18.95
CA GLU A 45 -24.46 9.90 19.79
C GLU A 45 -25.66 10.54 19.07
N MET A 46 -25.40 11.61 18.33
CA MET A 46 -26.40 12.32 17.55
C MET A 46 -26.95 11.45 16.41
N HIS A 47 -26.08 10.77 15.66
CA HIS A 47 -26.47 9.81 14.62
C HIS A 47 -27.40 8.73 15.21
N LYS A 48 -26.99 8.10 16.32
CA LYS A 48 -27.77 7.07 17.02
C LYS A 48 -29.13 7.57 17.50
N LYS A 49 -29.22 8.84 17.93
CA LYS A 49 -30.45 9.43 18.46
C LYS A 49 -31.41 9.88 17.36
N LEU A 50 -30.90 10.42 16.26
CA LEU A 50 -31.72 10.99 15.19
C LEU A 50 -32.18 9.94 14.18
N GLY A 51 -31.40 8.88 13.96
CA GLY A 51 -31.75 7.80 13.03
C GLY A 51 -31.85 8.27 11.58
N ILE A 52 -31.17 9.35 11.22
CA ILE A 52 -31.06 9.85 9.84
C ILE A 52 -29.77 9.32 9.21
N THR A 53 -29.73 9.20 7.89
CA THR A 53 -28.53 8.69 7.19
C THR A 53 -27.42 9.74 7.17
N PHE A 54 -26.22 9.36 7.60
CA PHE A 54 -25.03 10.22 7.52
C PHE A 54 -24.13 9.72 6.37
N ILE A 55 -23.63 10.65 5.56
CA ILE A 55 -22.51 10.42 4.65
C ILE A 55 -21.39 11.37 5.11
N TYR A 56 -20.27 10.78 5.51
CA TYR A 56 -19.12 11.47 6.07
C TYR A 56 -17.91 11.24 5.18
N VAL A 57 -17.26 12.31 4.75
CA VAL A 57 -16.04 12.28 3.93
C VAL A 57 -14.88 12.79 4.78
N THR A 58 -13.79 12.04 4.81
CA THR A 58 -12.57 12.38 5.56
C THR A 58 -11.35 11.69 4.96
N HIS A 59 -10.19 12.27 5.21
CA HIS A 59 -8.88 11.65 4.98
C HIS A 59 -8.29 11.06 6.27
N ASP A 60 -8.96 11.22 7.43
CA ASP A 60 -8.50 10.71 8.72
C ASP A 60 -9.04 9.27 8.97
N GLN A 61 -8.11 8.34 9.15
CA GLN A 61 -8.43 6.92 9.32
C GLN A 61 -9.13 6.63 10.66
N GLU A 62 -8.72 7.30 11.75
CA GLU A 62 -9.31 7.12 13.10
C GLU A 62 -10.79 7.57 13.06
N GLU A 63 -11.09 8.67 12.36
CA GLU A 63 -12.47 9.10 12.11
C GLU A 63 -13.30 8.05 11.37
N ALA A 64 -12.77 7.53 10.25
CA ALA A 64 -13.47 6.55 9.44
C ALA A 64 -13.79 5.27 10.24
N LEU A 65 -12.81 4.75 10.98
CA LEU A 65 -12.94 3.52 11.77
C LEU A 65 -13.86 3.66 12.99
N THR A 66 -13.92 4.85 13.60
CA THR A 66 -14.69 5.05 14.85
C THR A 66 -16.13 5.50 14.65
N LEU A 67 -16.41 6.25 13.58
CA LEU A 67 -17.73 6.86 13.34
C LEU A 67 -18.63 6.05 12.42
N SER A 68 -18.06 5.26 11.51
CA SER A 68 -18.78 4.68 10.39
C SER A 68 -19.35 3.30 10.69
N ASP A 69 -20.57 3.04 10.25
CA ASP A 69 -21.11 1.68 10.18
C ASP A 69 -20.58 0.94 8.93
N THR A 70 -20.28 1.68 7.87
CA THR A 70 -19.73 1.19 6.60
C THR A 70 -18.75 2.22 6.07
N ILE A 71 -17.59 1.76 5.61
CA ILE A 71 -16.53 2.58 5.03
C ILE A 71 -16.44 2.27 3.54
N VAL A 72 -16.29 3.31 2.73
CA VAL A 72 -15.99 3.21 1.30
C VAL A 72 -14.59 3.79 1.09
N VAL A 73 -13.60 2.92 0.90
CA VAL A 73 -12.24 3.33 0.59
C VAL A 73 -12.15 3.64 -0.91
N MET A 74 -11.62 4.81 -1.25
CA MET A 74 -11.49 5.25 -2.63
C MET A 74 -10.06 5.63 -2.95
N ASN A 75 -9.63 5.32 -4.17
CA ASN A 75 -8.38 5.81 -4.75
C ASN A 75 -8.65 6.23 -6.20
N GLU A 76 -8.18 7.42 -6.59
CA GLU A 76 -8.32 7.96 -7.95
C GLU A 76 -9.76 7.91 -8.51
N GLY A 77 -10.74 8.21 -7.67
CA GLY A 77 -12.15 8.19 -8.05
C GLY A 77 -12.74 6.77 -8.25
N LYS A 78 -11.97 5.72 -7.99
CA LYS A 78 -12.42 4.32 -7.98
C LYS A 78 -12.59 3.83 -6.55
N ILE A 79 -13.65 3.06 -6.32
CA ILE A 79 -13.85 2.36 -5.06
C ILE A 79 -12.87 1.20 -5.01
N GLN A 80 -12.07 1.16 -3.95
CA GLN A 80 -11.11 0.08 -3.69
C GLN A 80 -11.77 -1.02 -2.86
N GLN A 81 -12.50 -0.62 -1.81
CA GLN A 81 -13.19 -1.56 -0.93
C GLN A 81 -14.38 -0.90 -0.25
N ILE A 82 -15.42 -1.70 0.02
CA ILE A 82 -16.55 -1.33 0.85
C ILE A 82 -16.71 -2.40 1.92
N GLY A 83 -16.80 -2.01 3.18
CA GLY A 83 -16.90 -2.96 4.29
C GLY A 83 -17.21 -2.29 5.62
N THR A 84 -17.39 -3.10 6.66
CA THR A 84 -17.40 -2.57 8.03
C THR A 84 -16.00 -2.11 8.43
N PRO A 85 -15.84 -1.25 9.45
CA PRO A 85 -14.51 -0.87 9.94
C PRO A 85 -13.60 -2.06 10.23
N THR A 86 -14.15 -3.14 10.79
CA THR A 86 -13.41 -4.36 11.08
C THR A 86 -13.01 -5.11 9.81
N ASP A 87 -13.87 -5.17 8.79
CA ASP A 87 -13.52 -5.85 7.53
C ASP A 87 -12.45 -5.07 6.76
N ILE A 88 -12.53 -3.73 6.73
CA ILE A 88 -11.51 -2.90 6.08
C ILE A 88 -10.14 -3.08 6.75
N TYR A 89 -10.10 -3.20 8.08
CA TYR A 89 -8.86 -3.37 8.83
C TYR A 89 -8.31 -4.81 8.74
N ASN A 90 -9.17 -5.80 8.97
CA ASN A 90 -8.80 -7.21 9.10
C ASN A 90 -8.87 -8.01 7.80
N GLU A 91 -9.40 -7.46 6.70
CA GLU A 91 -9.51 -8.17 5.41
C GLU A 91 -9.37 -7.16 4.24
N PRO A 92 -8.24 -6.43 4.13
CA PRO A 92 -8.00 -5.50 3.03
C PRO A 92 -7.98 -6.25 1.69
N GLN A 93 -8.66 -5.70 0.67
CA GLN A 93 -8.77 -6.34 -0.65
C GLN A 93 -7.53 -6.16 -1.53
N ASN A 94 -6.69 -5.16 -1.24
CA ASN A 94 -5.45 -4.91 -1.96
C ASN A 94 -4.45 -4.16 -1.06
N SER A 95 -3.20 -4.11 -1.53
CA SER A 95 -2.08 -3.47 -0.82
C SER A 95 -2.31 -1.99 -0.54
N PHE A 96 -3.04 -1.28 -1.41
CA PHE A 96 -3.41 0.11 -1.15
C PHE A 96 -4.32 0.23 0.07
N VAL A 97 -5.37 -0.60 0.21
CA VAL A 97 -6.24 -0.53 1.40
C VAL A 97 -5.49 -0.93 2.67
N ALA A 98 -4.62 -1.94 2.57
CA ALA A 98 -3.79 -2.42 3.69
C ALA A 98 -2.81 -1.35 4.19
N ASP A 99 -2.22 -0.58 3.28
CA ASP A 99 -1.31 0.54 3.57
C ASP A 99 -2.07 1.80 4.03
N PHE A 100 -3.24 2.06 3.42
CA PHE A 100 -4.02 3.25 3.68
C PHE A 100 -4.79 3.21 5.01
N ILE A 101 -5.11 2.03 5.54
CA ILE A 101 -5.86 1.88 6.79
C ILE A 101 -5.00 1.14 7.82
N GLY A 102 -4.59 1.86 8.86
CA GLY A 102 -3.70 1.36 9.90
C GLY A 102 -2.23 1.36 9.47
N GLU A 103 -1.38 0.79 10.32
CA GLU A 103 0.00 0.45 9.95
C GLU A 103 0.05 -1.02 9.55
N SER A 104 0.93 -1.37 8.59
CA SER A 104 1.06 -2.72 8.05
C SER A 104 2.50 -3.01 7.67
N ASN A 105 2.93 -4.24 7.87
CA ASN A 105 4.04 -4.80 7.12
C ASN A 105 3.45 -5.44 5.86
N ILE A 106 3.79 -4.90 4.69
CA ILE A 106 3.41 -5.48 3.40
C ILE A 106 4.68 -6.07 2.80
N LEU A 107 4.68 -7.34 2.43
CA LEU A 107 5.85 -8.06 1.97
C LEU A 107 5.53 -8.78 0.67
N ASN A 108 6.52 -8.90 -0.22
CA ASN A 108 6.39 -9.86 -1.31
C ASN A 108 6.45 -11.28 -0.74
N GLY A 109 5.53 -12.12 -1.20
CA GLY A 109 5.49 -13.53 -0.83
C GLY A 109 5.13 -14.43 -2.01
N LYS A 110 5.10 -15.72 -1.73
CA LYS A 110 4.68 -16.76 -2.68
C LYS A 110 3.74 -17.73 -1.97
N MET A 111 2.53 -17.87 -2.47
CA MET A 111 1.65 -18.96 -2.07
C MET A 111 2.21 -20.26 -2.64
N LEU A 112 2.78 -21.11 -1.78
CA LEU A 112 3.35 -22.39 -2.19
C LEU A 112 2.23 -23.36 -2.56
N ILE A 113 1.23 -23.42 -1.69
CA ILE A 113 -0.03 -24.14 -1.82
C ILE A 113 -1.03 -23.46 -0.89
N ASP A 114 -2.33 -23.60 -1.13
CA ASP A 114 -3.38 -23.10 -0.23
C ASP A 114 -3.03 -23.39 1.24
N ARG A 115 -3.16 -22.35 2.09
CA ARG A 115 -2.82 -22.34 3.52
C ARG A 115 -1.34 -22.41 3.87
N LYS A 116 -0.44 -22.24 2.88
CA LYS A 116 1.00 -22.22 3.11
C LYS A 116 1.70 -21.19 2.23
N VAL A 117 2.27 -20.17 2.86
CA VAL A 117 2.89 -19.03 2.19
C VAL A 117 4.36 -18.90 2.58
N GLU A 118 5.20 -18.51 1.63
CA GLU A 118 6.59 -18.14 1.83
C GLU A 118 6.72 -16.62 1.75
N PHE A 119 7.34 -15.99 2.75
CA PHE A 119 7.73 -14.58 2.71
C PHE A 119 8.90 -14.34 3.67
N ALA A 120 9.64 -13.26 3.44
CA ALA A 120 10.86 -12.95 4.20
C ALA A 120 11.85 -14.14 4.31
N GLY A 121 11.86 -15.04 3.32
CA GLY A 121 12.71 -16.24 3.28
C GLY A 121 12.29 -17.39 4.22
N HIS A 122 11.10 -17.33 4.83
CA HIS A 122 10.57 -18.35 5.73
C HIS A 122 9.19 -18.85 5.27
N GLU A 123 8.82 -20.08 5.63
CA GLU A 123 7.52 -20.68 5.32
C GLU A 123 6.57 -20.59 6.53
N PHE A 124 5.32 -20.20 6.29
CA PHE A 124 4.29 -20.06 7.31
C PHE A 124 3.00 -20.77 6.89
N ASP A 125 2.34 -21.38 7.86
CA ASP A 125 0.93 -21.78 7.71
C ASP A 125 0.07 -20.50 7.75
N CYS A 126 -0.91 -20.38 6.85
CA CYS A 126 -1.93 -19.34 6.85
C CYS A 126 -3.34 -19.94 6.74
N VAL A 127 -4.38 -19.10 6.68
CA VAL A 127 -5.78 -19.54 6.54
C VAL A 127 -6.36 -19.35 5.14
N ASP A 128 -5.64 -18.67 4.26
CA ASP A 128 -6.08 -18.30 2.92
C ASP A 128 -6.08 -19.47 1.94
N GLU A 129 -7.10 -19.53 1.06
CA GLU A 129 -7.33 -20.57 0.06
C GLU A 129 -7.73 -19.94 -1.29
N GLY A 130 -7.56 -20.67 -2.40
CA GLY A 130 -8.05 -20.25 -3.73
C GLY A 130 -7.03 -19.46 -4.57
N PHE A 131 -5.77 -19.43 -4.16
CA PHE A 131 -4.69 -18.74 -4.88
C PHE A 131 -4.01 -19.63 -5.92
N GLY A 132 -3.99 -20.94 -5.67
CA GLY A 132 -3.25 -21.91 -6.48
C GLY A 132 -1.87 -22.24 -5.92
N GLU A 133 -1.04 -22.92 -6.71
CA GLU A 133 0.29 -23.38 -6.30
C GLU A 133 1.39 -22.52 -6.93
N ASN A 134 2.39 -22.16 -6.13
CA ASN A 134 3.56 -21.36 -6.52
C ASN A 134 3.20 -20.01 -7.19
N VAL A 135 2.23 -19.29 -6.62
CA VAL A 135 1.75 -18.00 -7.13
C VAL A 135 2.35 -16.86 -6.31
N ASP A 136 2.86 -15.83 -6.98
CA ASP A 136 3.34 -14.61 -6.31
C ASP A 136 2.15 -13.85 -5.70
N VAL A 137 2.31 -13.43 -4.46
CA VAL A 137 1.28 -12.77 -3.64
C VAL A 137 1.89 -11.61 -2.86
N ASP A 138 1.04 -10.70 -2.39
CA ASP A 138 1.43 -9.75 -1.36
C ASP A 138 0.94 -10.29 0.00
N VAL A 139 1.81 -10.25 1.01
CA VAL A 139 1.52 -10.68 2.38
C VAL A 139 1.40 -9.46 3.27
N VAL A 140 0.33 -9.38 4.07
CA VAL A 140 0.09 -8.29 5.02
C VAL A 140 0.06 -8.84 6.43
N ILE A 141 0.82 -8.21 7.32
CA ILE A 141 0.85 -8.52 8.74
C ILE A 141 0.81 -7.21 9.51
N ARG A 142 -0.15 -7.07 10.43
CA ARG A 142 -0.23 -5.89 11.27
C ARG A 142 0.92 -5.86 12.29
N PRO A 143 1.49 -4.69 12.62
CA PRO A 143 2.59 -4.62 13.58
C PRO A 143 2.27 -5.23 14.95
N GLU A 144 1.02 -5.12 15.41
CA GLU A 144 0.53 -5.71 16.66
C GLU A 144 0.34 -7.24 16.63
N ASP A 145 0.36 -7.81 15.43
CA ASP A 145 0.13 -9.23 15.16
C ASP A 145 1.44 -10.04 15.02
N ILE A 146 2.60 -9.35 15.14
CA ILE A 146 3.92 -9.98 15.23
C ILE A 146 4.32 -10.12 16.70
N TYR A 147 4.33 -11.35 17.20
CA TYR A 147 4.68 -11.64 18.59
C TYR A 147 6.20 -11.70 18.75
N ILE A 148 6.75 -10.74 19.50
CA ILE A 148 8.17 -10.60 19.79
C ILE A 148 8.54 -11.20 21.17
N MET A 149 9.67 -11.90 21.25
CA MET A 149 10.13 -12.54 22.49
C MET A 149 11.65 -12.53 22.68
N ASN A 150 12.09 -12.52 23.95
CA ASN A 150 13.52 -12.49 24.33
C ASN A 150 14.28 -13.79 24.05
N ARG A 151 13.59 -14.87 23.67
CA ARG A 151 14.21 -16.18 23.42
C ARG A 151 13.97 -16.57 21.97
N THR A 152 15.01 -17.04 21.30
CA THR A 152 14.92 -17.56 19.94
C THR A 152 14.47 -19.03 19.91
N GLU A 153 14.56 -19.75 21.04
CA GLU A 153 14.05 -21.11 21.17
C GLU A 153 12.51 -21.16 21.00
N GLY A 154 12.07 -21.77 19.90
CA GLY A 154 10.64 -21.91 19.56
C GLY A 154 10.07 -20.77 18.70
N ALA A 155 10.91 -19.80 18.29
CA ALA A 155 10.54 -18.79 17.30
C ALA A 155 10.46 -19.39 15.90
N GLN A 156 9.62 -18.80 15.03
CA GLN A 156 9.58 -19.16 13.61
C GLN A 156 10.80 -18.60 12.87
N PHE A 157 11.21 -17.38 13.21
CA PHE A 157 12.40 -16.72 12.69
C PHE A 157 12.97 -15.73 13.72
N THR A 158 14.18 -15.24 13.46
CA THR A 158 14.89 -14.34 14.36
C THR A 158 15.12 -12.97 13.73
N ALA A 159 15.17 -11.94 14.56
CA ALA A 159 15.46 -10.59 14.12
C ALA A 159 16.32 -9.85 15.16
N LYS A 160 16.93 -8.76 14.72
CA LYS A 160 17.69 -7.83 15.54
C LYS A 160 16.95 -6.50 15.65
N VAL A 161 16.74 -6.02 16.87
CA VAL A 161 16.03 -4.75 17.09
C VAL A 161 16.90 -3.58 16.64
N LYS A 162 16.41 -2.79 15.68
CA LYS A 162 17.09 -1.61 15.15
C LYS A 162 16.74 -0.36 15.94
N SER A 163 15.45 -0.19 16.25
CA SER A 163 14.97 0.94 17.05
C SER A 163 13.79 0.54 17.93
N CYS A 164 13.57 1.31 19.00
CA CYS A 164 12.47 1.09 19.94
C CYS A 164 12.00 2.45 20.47
N THR A 165 10.78 2.82 20.10
CA THR A 165 10.19 4.13 20.36
C THR A 165 8.92 3.97 21.18
N PHE A 166 8.83 4.65 22.32
CA PHE A 166 7.59 4.67 23.11
C PHE A 166 6.57 5.63 22.47
N LYS A 167 5.42 5.11 22.05
CA LYS A 167 4.33 5.87 21.38
C LYS A 167 3.19 6.24 22.35
N GLY A 168 3.36 5.97 23.64
CA GLY A 168 2.46 6.41 24.72
C GLY A 168 1.70 5.27 25.40
N VAL A 169 1.09 4.35 24.65
CA VAL A 169 0.44 3.14 25.20
C VAL A 169 1.22 1.87 24.89
N HIS A 170 1.98 1.86 23.80
CA HIS A 170 2.81 0.75 23.34
C HIS A 170 4.19 1.26 22.87
N TYR A 171 5.06 0.31 22.55
CA TYR A 171 6.33 0.54 21.87
C TYR A 171 6.19 0.14 20.41
N GLU A 172 6.74 0.98 19.54
CA GLU A 172 6.94 0.69 18.14
C GLU A 172 8.42 0.37 17.94
N MET A 173 8.68 -0.77 17.32
CA MET A 173 10.02 -1.29 17.12
C MET A 173 10.21 -1.65 15.66
N PHE A 174 11.33 -1.21 15.09
CA PHE A 174 11.80 -1.71 13.80
C PHE A 174 12.83 -2.78 14.05
N VAL A 175 12.72 -3.91 13.36
CA VAL A 175 13.61 -5.06 13.49
C VAL A 175 14.12 -5.50 12.12
N ASP A 176 15.41 -5.83 12.05
CA ASP A 176 16.02 -6.44 10.86
C ASP A 176 16.02 -7.96 11.03
N THR A 177 15.31 -8.67 10.17
CA THR A 177 15.26 -10.14 10.15
C THR A 177 16.59 -10.75 9.74
N ASP A 178 16.78 -12.04 10.02
CA ASP A 178 17.94 -12.83 9.61
C ASP A 178 18.13 -12.94 8.08
N THR A 179 17.08 -12.65 7.32
CA THR A 179 17.05 -12.65 5.86
C THR A 179 17.18 -11.25 5.24
N GLY A 180 17.30 -10.19 6.05
CA GLY A 180 17.55 -8.83 5.60
C GLY A 180 16.31 -7.96 5.37
N TYR A 181 15.12 -8.46 5.71
CA TYR A 181 13.88 -7.67 5.72
C TYR A 181 13.76 -6.85 7.00
N GLU A 182 13.31 -5.61 6.89
CA GLU A 182 12.89 -4.77 8.01
C GLU A 182 11.39 -4.95 8.28
N LEU A 183 11.02 -5.15 9.54
CA LEU A 183 9.63 -5.25 9.99
C LEU A 183 9.35 -4.25 11.12
N MET A 184 8.16 -3.68 11.11
CA MET A 184 7.59 -2.88 12.20
C MET A 184 6.78 -3.78 13.14
N ILE A 185 7.03 -3.68 14.43
CA ILE A 185 6.35 -4.43 15.48
C ILE A 185 5.81 -3.48 16.54
N GLN A 186 4.59 -3.72 16.99
CA GLN A 186 3.99 -3.00 18.12
C GLN A 186 3.76 -3.95 19.30
N ASP A 187 4.36 -3.65 20.45
CA ASP A 187 4.18 -4.44 21.68
C ASP A 187 4.14 -3.54 22.92
N TYR A 188 3.54 -4.02 24.00
CA TYR A 188 3.53 -3.30 25.28
C TYR A 188 4.88 -3.36 26.02
N ASN A 189 5.74 -4.31 25.67
CA ASN A 189 7.07 -4.49 26.21
C ASN A 189 8.11 -3.89 25.28
N ALA A 190 9.07 -3.18 25.87
CA ALA A 190 10.22 -2.66 25.14
C ALA A 190 11.29 -3.75 24.97
N PHE A 191 11.86 -3.83 23.77
CA PHE A 191 13.09 -4.54 23.50
C PHE A 191 14.17 -3.52 23.13
N ALA A 192 15.36 -3.67 23.71
CA ALA A 192 16.42 -2.69 23.51
C ALA A 192 17.01 -2.82 22.09
N PRO A 193 17.41 -1.71 21.45
CA PRO A 193 18.19 -1.77 20.22
C PRO A 193 19.40 -2.70 20.37
N GLU A 194 19.78 -3.34 19.26
CA GLU A 194 20.81 -4.38 19.17
C GLU A 194 20.48 -5.73 19.82
N SER A 195 19.31 -5.89 20.45
CA SER A 195 18.89 -7.18 21.03
C SER A 195 18.49 -8.15 19.92
N GLU A 196 18.91 -9.41 20.06
CA GLU A 196 18.37 -10.53 19.29
C GLU A 196 17.04 -10.99 19.89
N VAL A 197 16.02 -11.13 19.04
CA VAL A 197 14.67 -11.50 19.43
C VAL A 197 14.14 -12.62 18.54
N GLY A 198 13.29 -13.46 19.12
CA GLY A 198 12.50 -14.43 18.38
C GLY A 198 11.15 -13.82 17.97
N LEU A 199 10.67 -14.16 16.78
CA LEU A 199 9.40 -13.70 16.23
C LEU A 199 8.47 -14.89 15.96
N ILE A 200 7.18 -14.71 16.22
CA ILE A 200 6.11 -15.64 15.89
C ILE A 200 4.96 -14.87 15.27
N ILE A 201 4.38 -15.41 14.21
CA ILE A 201 3.19 -14.92 13.54
C ILE A 201 2.21 -16.08 13.46
N ARG A 202 0.97 -15.88 13.90
CA ARG A 202 -0.04 -16.94 13.88
C ARG A 202 -0.65 -17.03 12.48
N PRO A 203 -1.17 -18.21 12.08
CA PRO A 203 -1.77 -18.38 10.76
C PRO A 203 -2.93 -17.44 10.43
N ASN A 204 -3.71 -17.02 11.44
CA ASN A 204 -4.85 -16.11 11.26
C ASN A 204 -4.42 -14.63 11.19
N ASP A 205 -3.17 -14.36 11.56
CA ASP A 205 -2.60 -13.02 11.66
C ASP A 205 -1.80 -12.68 10.38
N ILE A 206 -1.80 -13.60 9.40
CA ILE A 206 -1.22 -13.46 8.08
C ILE A 206 -2.39 -13.31 7.10
N GLN A 207 -2.43 -12.19 6.39
CA GLN A 207 -3.33 -12.01 5.26
C GLN A 207 -2.56 -12.15 3.96
N VAL A 208 -3.15 -12.87 3.01
CA VAL A 208 -2.59 -13.03 1.68
C VAL A 208 -3.48 -12.34 0.65
N MET A 209 -2.88 -11.52 -0.22
CA MET A 209 -3.58 -10.79 -1.27
C MET A 209 -3.05 -11.19 -2.65
N HIS A 210 -3.94 -11.18 -3.63
CA HIS A 210 -3.52 -11.37 -5.02
C HIS A 210 -2.65 -10.21 -5.44
N LYS A 211 -1.47 -10.53 -5.99
CA LYS A 211 -0.64 -9.51 -6.61
C LYS A 211 -1.34 -9.02 -7.87
N GLU A 212 -1.73 -7.74 -7.92
CA GLU A 212 -2.40 -7.20 -9.10
C GLU A 212 -1.51 -7.30 -10.33
N ARG A 213 -0.19 -7.11 -10.15
CA ARG A 213 0.83 -7.08 -11.22
C ARG A 213 2.18 -7.54 -10.69
N SER A 214 2.98 -8.13 -11.56
CA SER A 214 4.38 -8.51 -11.28
C SER A 214 5.39 -7.89 -12.25
N PHE A 215 4.90 -7.16 -13.26
CA PHE A 215 5.71 -6.44 -14.24
C PHE A 215 4.90 -5.33 -14.91
N ASN A 216 5.58 -4.37 -15.53
CA ASN A 216 4.99 -3.38 -16.41
C ASN A 216 4.70 -4.01 -17.77
N SER A 217 3.53 -3.73 -18.34
CA SER A 217 3.13 -4.15 -19.68
C SER A 217 2.66 -2.94 -20.48
N PHE A 218 3.29 -2.70 -21.63
CA PHE A 218 3.00 -1.57 -22.50
C PHE A 218 2.66 -2.05 -23.91
N GLU A 219 1.74 -1.37 -24.58
CA GLU A 219 1.58 -1.51 -26.03
C GLU A 219 2.77 -0.86 -26.73
N ALA A 220 3.31 -1.54 -27.74
CA ALA A 220 4.54 -1.13 -28.40
C ALA A 220 4.50 -1.41 -29.92
N GLU A 221 5.28 -0.66 -30.68
CA GLU A 221 5.40 -0.82 -32.14
C GLU A 221 6.87 -0.97 -32.53
N ILE A 222 7.18 -2.01 -33.30
CA ILE A 222 8.56 -2.25 -33.77
C ILE A 222 8.94 -1.18 -34.79
N ILE A 223 10.04 -0.47 -34.55
CA ILE A 223 10.57 0.54 -35.49
C ILE A 223 11.55 -0.14 -36.45
N ASP A 224 12.54 -0.85 -35.92
CA ASP A 224 13.52 -1.63 -36.67
C ASP A 224 14.01 -2.84 -35.87
N GLU A 225 15.11 -3.48 -36.30
CA GLU A 225 15.65 -4.67 -35.64
C GLU A 225 16.07 -4.42 -34.18
N SER A 226 16.43 -3.20 -33.80
CA SER A 226 16.94 -2.86 -32.45
C SER A 226 16.20 -1.71 -31.78
N HIS A 227 15.08 -1.25 -32.32
CA HIS A 227 14.31 -0.14 -31.77
C HIS A 227 12.81 -0.45 -31.71
N VAL A 228 12.19 0.00 -30.63
CA VAL A 228 10.76 -0.15 -30.35
C VAL A 228 10.19 1.16 -29.84
N ALA A 229 9.02 1.55 -30.34
CA ALA A 229 8.25 2.67 -29.81
C ALA A 229 7.33 2.18 -28.69
N LEU A 230 7.41 2.79 -27.50
CA LEU A 230 6.48 2.55 -26.39
C LEU A 230 6.33 3.84 -25.58
N LEU A 231 5.12 4.08 -25.04
CA LEU A 231 4.78 5.30 -24.28
C LEU A 231 5.16 6.60 -25.03
N GLY A 232 4.92 6.63 -26.35
CA GLY A 232 5.21 7.80 -27.19
C GLY A 232 6.68 7.99 -27.60
N GLU A 233 7.61 7.24 -26.99
CA GLU A 233 9.05 7.41 -27.17
C GLU A 233 9.74 6.19 -27.80
N GLU A 234 10.89 6.41 -28.42
CA GLU A 234 11.72 5.37 -29.05
C GLU A 234 12.76 4.82 -28.08
N PHE A 235 12.75 3.51 -27.85
CA PHE A 235 13.69 2.78 -27.01
C PHE A 235 14.55 1.83 -27.83
N GLU A 236 15.83 1.73 -27.48
CA GLU A 236 16.70 0.67 -27.99
C GLU A 236 16.34 -0.63 -27.27
N CYS A 237 16.27 -1.74 -28.00
CA CYS A 237 16.00 -3.07 -27.48
C CYS A 237 16.99 -4.10 -28.06
N GLU A 238 17.06 -5.29 -27.47
CA GLU A 238 17.85 -6.36 -28.08
C GLU A 238 17.37 -6.68 -29.51
N PRO A 239 18.28 -7.10 -30.42
CA PRO A 239 17.93 -7.38 -31.80
C PRO A 239 16.79 -8.41 -31.95
N GLN A 240 15.69 -7.99 -32.57
CA GLN A 240 14.51 -8.80 -32.78
C GLN A 240 14.49 -9.37 -34.20
N THR A 241 14.56 -10.70 -34.30
CA THR A 241 14.47 -11.39 -35.61
C THR A 241 13.07 -11.94 -35.90
N GLU A 242 12.19 -11.94 -34.90
CA GLU A 242 10.85 -12.55 -34.98
C GLU A 242 9.77 -11.56 -35.45
N PHE A 243 10.02 -10.26 -35.36
CA PHE A 243 9.08 -9.20 -35.67
C PHE A 243 9.55 -8.35 -36.85
N LYS A 244 8.61 -7.66 -37.50
CA LYS A 244 8.88 -6.73 -38.60
C LYS A 244 8.58 -5.29 -38.19
N PRO A 245 9.25 -4.30 -38.80
CA PRO A 245 8.88 -2.90 -38.67
C PRO A 245 7.38 -2.66 -38.90
N GLY A 246 6.73 -1.98 -37.95
CA GLY A 246 5.30 -1.70 -37.92
C GLY A 246 4.45 -2.78 -37.25
N ASP A 247 5.04 -3.89 -36.78
CA ASP A 247 4.30 -4.88 -35.99
C ASP A 247 3.94 -4.30 -34.61
N LYS A 248 2.68 -4.47 -34.22
CA LYS A 248 2.20 -4.14 -32.88
C LYS A 248 2.47 -5.31 -31.94
N VAL A 249 3.23 -5.04 -30.90
CA VAL A 249 3.69 -6.00 -29.89
C VAL A 249 3.38 -5.45 -28.50
N LYS A 250 3.60 -6.29 -27.49
CA LYS A 250 3.63 -5.83 -26.11
C LYS A 250 5.06 -5.84 -25.60
N ALA A 251 5.42 -4.81 -24.84
CA ALA A 251 6.67 -4.73 -24.11
C ALA A 251 6.44 -5.04 -22.65
N ARG A 252 7.31 -5.85 -22.06
CA ARG A 252 7.35 -6.15 -20.63
C ARG A 252 8.65 -5.63 -20.04
N VAL A 253 8.53 -4.93 -18.93
CA VAL A 253 9.66 -4.49 -18.10
C VAL A 253 9.36 -4.88 -16.66
N ASP A 254 10.22 -5.68 -16.04
CA ASP A 254 10.08 -6.09 -14.64
C ASP A 254 10.29 -4.86 -13.71
N PHE A 255 9.64 -4.81 -12.54
CA PHE A 255 9.62 -3.60 -11.70
C PHE A 255 11.01 -3.16 -11.22
N ASP A 256 11.90 -4.13 -10.98
CA ASP A 256 13.29 -3.92 -10.55
C ASP A 256 14.24 -3.59 -11.72
N LYS A 257 13.70 -3.39 -12.92
CA LYS A 257 14.41 -3.05 -14.16
C LYS A 257 14.00 -1.71 -14.75
N VAL A 258 13.29 -0.90 -13.97
CA VAL A 258 12.98 0.49 -14.32
C VAL A 258 14.01 1.39 -13.64
N ASP A 259 14.79 2.09 -14.44
CA ASP A 259 15.83 2.99 -13.94
C ASP A 259 15.23 4.40 -13.75
N LEU A 260 15.29 4.91 -12.52
CA LEU A 260 14.84 6.27 -12.18
C LEU A 260 16.03 7.22 -12.02
N THR A 261 15.85 8.48 -12.43
CA THR A 261 16.87 9.53 -12.33
C THR A 261 16.30 10.78 -11.66
N ASP A 262 17.15 11.48 -10.90
CA ASP A 262 16.76 12.70 -10.15
C ASP A 262 16.31 13.85 -11.04
N HIS A 263 16.76 13.89 -12.30
CA HIS A 263 16.39 14.92 -13.26
C HIS A 263 15.60 14.29 -14.41
N GLN A 264 14.50 14.95 -14.78
CA GLN A 264 13.64 14.54 -15.89
C GLN A 264 14.41 14.45 -17.22
N GLU A 265 15.36 15.37 -17.44
CA GLU A 265 16.14 15.47 -18.68
C GLU A 265 17.11 14.28 -18.88
N ASP A 266 17.41 13.53 -17.81
CA ASP A 266 18.27 12.34 -17.86
C ASP A 266 17.48 11.07 -18.24
N GLY A 267 16.15 11.16 -18.25
CA GLY A 267 15.22 10.10 -18.66
C GLY A 267 14.79 10.22 -20.13
N LYS A 268 14.47 9.09 -20.76
CA LYS A 268 13.69 9.09 -22.01
C LYS A 268 12.23 9.45 -21.77
N LEU A 269 11.69 9.01 -20.64
CA LEU A 269 10.38 9.41 -20.14
C LEU A 269 10.58 10.17 -18.83
N TRP A 270 9.51 10.81 -18.36
CA TRP A 270 9.49 11.41 -17.04
C TRP A 270 8.11 11.28 -16.41
N GLY A 271 8.05 11.44 -15.10
CA GLY A 271 6.79 11.44 -14.38
C GLY A 271 6.93 11.93 -12.94
N GLU A 272 5.83 11.89 -12.21
CA GLU A 272 5.76 12.22 -10.79
C GLU A 272 5.59 10.95 -9.96
N VAL A 273 6.35 10.83 -8.87
CA VAL A 273 6.15 9.77 -7.87
C VAL A 273 4.79 9.97 -7.22
N HIS A 274 3.84 9.12 -7.58
CA HIS A 274 2.44 9.27 -7.19
C HIS A 274 2.10 8.51 -5.91
N PHE A 275 2.67 7.31 -5.77
CA PHE A 275 2.49 6.40 -4.65
C PHE A 275 3.80 5.70 -4.31
N LEU A 276 4.02 5.47 -3.01
CA LEU A 276 5.20 4.84 -2.43
C LEU A 276 4.72 3.86 -1.37
N LEU A 277 5.19 2.63 -1.42
CA LEU A 277 4.93 1.60 -0.42
C LEU A 277 6.25 0.88 -0.09
N TYR A 278 6.61 0.76 1.17
CA TYR A 278 7.77 -0.04 1.57
C TYR A 278 7.39 -1.51 1.72
N LYS A 279 8.13 -2.42 1.05
CA LYS A 279 7.88 -3.87 1.04
C LYS A 279 8.84 -4.69 1.92
N GLY A 280 9.41 -4.06 2.95
CA GLY A 280 10.30 -4.69 3.92
C GLY A 280 11.76 -4.81 3.46
N ASP A 281 12.04 -4.90 2.16
CA ASP A 281 13.40 -4.93 1.61
C ASP A 281 13.64 -3.86 0.53
N HIS A 282 12.60 -3.32 -0.11
CA HIS A 282 12.66 -2.23 -1.08
C HIS A 282 11.39 -1.36 -1.05
N TYR A 283 11.39 -0.25 -1.77
CA TYR A 283 10.22 0.56 -2.06
C TYR A 283 9.58 0.14 -3.39
N HIS A 284 8.25 0.01 -3.36
CA HIS A 284 7.40 -0.13 -4.53
C HIS A 284 6.76 1.23 -4.85
N LEU A 285 7.06 1.77 -6.02
CA LEU A 285 6.61 3.07 -6.49
C LEU A 285 5.57 2.91 -7.60
N THR A 286 4.64 3.86 -7.66
CA THR A 286 3.87 4.14 -8.88
C THR A 286 4.22 5.53 -9.37
N ILE A 287 4.78 5.61 -10.57
CA ILE A 287 5.09 6.85 -11.26
C ILE A 287 3.95 7.17 -12.23
N LEU A 288 3.38 8.37 -12.14
CA LEU A 288 2.40 8.87 -13.09
C LEU A 288 3.14 9.70 -14.14
N THR A 289 3.13 9.23 -15.39
CA THR A 289 3.73 9.97 -16.51
C THR A 289 2.89 11.20 -16.85
N ASP A 290 3.47 12.14 -17.58
CA ASP A 290 2.80 13.34 -18.05
C ASP A 290 1.67 13.06 -19.05
N GLU A 291 1.76 11.95 -19.79
CA GLU A 291 0.69 11.44 -20.66
C GLU A 291 -0.43 10.71 -19.89
N GLY A 292 -0.25 10.49 -18.58
CA GLY A 292 -1.26 9.88 -17.70
C GLY A 292 -1.17 8.36 -17.58
N ASP A 293 -0.04 7.75 -17.97
CA ASP A 293 0.24 6.34 -17.78
C ASP A 293 0.89 6.07 -16.42
N HIS A 294 0.67 4.87 -15.89
CA HIS A 294 1.29 4.43 -14.64
C HIS A 294 2.44 3.48 -14.93
N ILE A 295 3.59 3.72 -14.27
CA ILE A 295 4.77 2.86 -14.31
C ILE A 295 5.08 2.42 -12.88
N TRP A 296 5.19 1.11 -12.67
CA TRP A 296 5.49 0.50 -11.37
C TRP A 296 6.97 0.17 -11.26
N VAL A 297 7.59 0.51 -10.13
CA VAL A 297 9.04 0.40 -9.94
C VAL A 297 9.37 -0.17 -8.57
N ASP A 298 10.28 -1.13 -8.51
CA ASP A 298 10.87 -1.62 -7.26
C ASP A 298 12.29 -1.05 -7.14
N THR A 299 12.57 -0.25 -6.10
CA THR A 299 13.87 0.40 -5.90
C THR A 299 14.29 0.45 -4.44
N ASN A 300 15.59 0.49 -4.19
CA ASN A 300 16.17 0.75 -2.86
C ASN A 300 16.46 2.23 -2.62
N ASP A 301 16.32 3.06 -3.65
CA ASP A 301 16.51 4.50 -3.54
C ASP A 301 15.32 5.14 -2.83
N ILE A 302 15.59 6.21 -2.10
CA ILE A 302 14.58 6.93 -1.31
C ILE A 302 14.00 8.04 -2.18
N TRP A 303 12.69 7.99 -2.39
CA TRP A 303 11.92 8.97 -3.14
C TRP A 303 10.76 9.47 -2.28
N ASP A 304 10.38 10.74 -2.47
CA ASP A 304 9.21 11.34 -1.84
C ASP A 304 8.05 11.44 -2.83
N LYS A 305 6.83 11.37 -2.31
CA LYS A 305 5.63 11.63 -3.11
C LYS A 305 5.68 13.06 -3.66
N GLY A 306 5.49 13.19 -4.98
CA GLY A 306 5.58 14.46 -5.69
C GLY A 306 6.94 14.73 -6.32
N ASP A 307 7.94 13.86 -6.10
CA ASP A 307 9.22 13.98 -6.79
C ASP A 307 9.05 13.77 -8.30
N LEU A 308 9.74 14.60 -9.07
CA LEU A 308 9.77 14.52 -10.51
C LEU A 308 11.00 13.74 -10.95
N VAL A 309 10.77 12.61 -11.63
CA VAL A 309 11.82 11.66 -11.97
C VAL A 309 11.91 11.48 -13.48
N GLY A 310 13.14 11.29 -13.98
CA GLY A 310 13.37 10.72 -15.30
C GLY A 310 13.30 9.20 -15.23
N ILE A 311 12.88 8.56 -16.33
CA ILE A 311 12.63 7.12 -16.40
C ILE A 311 13.33 6.57 -17.65
N ASN A 312 14.06 5.48 -17.45
CA ASN A 312 14.77 4.76 -18.51
C ASN A 312 14.52 3.25 -18.41
N PHE A 313 14.63 2.59 -19.55
CA PHE A 313 14.63 1.13 -19.65
C PHE A 313 15.89 0.70 -20.38
N ALA A 314 16.68 -0.20 -19.79
CA ALA A 314 17.84 -0.74 -20.45
C ALA A 314 17.40 -1.68 -21.61
N PRO A 315 18.11 -1.71 -22.75
CA PRO A 315 17.69 -2.47 -23.94
C PRO A 315 17.45 -3.97 -23.71
N LYS A 316 18.23 -4.57 -22.81
CA LYS A 316 18.13 -5.98 -22.42
C LYS A 316 16.91 -6.32 -21.55
N ASP A 317 16.31 -5.31 -20.92
CA ASP A 317 15.24 -5.49 -19.94
C ASP A 317 13.85 -5.27 -20.55
N ILE A 318 13.80 -4.77 -21.80
CA ILE A 318 12.59 -4.68 -22.61
C ILE A 318 12.33 -6.03 -23.30
N LYS A 319 11.42 -6.82 -22.74
CA LYS A 319 11.03 -8.12 -23.32
C LYS A 319 9.80 -7.96 -24.20
N LEU A 320 9.90 -8.30 -25.48
CA LEU A 320 8.82 -8.14 -26.44
C LEU A 320 8.08 -9.45 -26.70
N TYR A 321 6.75 -9.39 -26.83
CA TYR A 321 5.89 -10.55 -27.08
C TYR A 321 4.69 -10.15 -27.95
N LYS A 322 4.06 -11.13 -28.60
CA LYS A 322 2.88 -10.88 -29.42
C LYS A 322 1.70 -10.51 -28.53
N ALA A 323 0.90 -9.54 -28.95
CA ALA A 323 -0.23 -9.02 -28.16
C ALA A 323 -1.34 -10.06 -27.81
N ASN A 324 -1.29 -11.26 -28.38
CA ASN A 324 -2.27 -12.35 -28.22
C ASN A 324 -1.78 -13.52 -27.34
N GLU A 325 -0.60 -13.41 -26.71
CA GLU A 325 -0.05 -14.34 -25.71
C GLU A 325 0.13 -13.62 -24.37
#